data_AF-A0A3D5D3Q2-F1
#
_entry.id   AF-A0A3D5D3Q2-F1
#
_cell.length_a   1.000
_cell.length_b   1.000
_cell.length_c   1.000
_cell.angle_alpha   90.00
_cell.angle_beta   90.00
_cell.angle_gamma   90.00
#
_symmetry.space_group_name_H-M   'P 1'
#
loop_
_entity.id
_entity.type
_entity.pdbx_description
1 polymer ?
#
loop_
_entity_poly.entity_id
_entity_poly.type
_entity_poly.pdbx_seq_one_letter_code
_entity_poly.pdbx_strand_id
1 'polypeptide(L)'
;MQVPKGFNVTLFAGEPDITQPIGFCIDDRGRLWVAEAKNYPDKKAGKNDRIIILEDTDGDGRHDKRIVFYDKLEYVSGIEVGFGGAWVMSLPNFYFIPDKNYDGVPDGEPVVLLDGFGTHSNAHNIANGFAWGPDGWLYATHGRSNWSLAGKPGTPEDKRRRIDGGVWRYHPVRHEWEIFADGTTNPWGIDWNDYGQAFVCNCVNPHLFHVIQGAYYDPSRNRPTGRFAYERIKTIADHLHFTNTKTIRAGIGTPEEDKAGGGHAHCGTMVYLGDNWPTEYRGAVFMNNIHGRRVNMDVLKRKGSGYTATHAPDVMRAADPWFVGVSLAYGPDGGVFVSDFSDTGECHHTRNTRKHSGRIYKITYGKPKPWNGDINKLDNVELAKLQLHDNDWFVRHARRVLQERLIDTHKTWSPFSPDPEENHAAWRRHRSHRFHEVDPLLKKQLAENKSVPKRLRALWALYVTEGIEAEGLMELFKDRDEHVRAWAIQLLMNDIRLTEHGVKMLTQLAETDKSPLVRLYLASAAQRVPVKLRAPLLKVLLAHGEDVNDPNLPLMYWYATEPVVAADPKTGVQLLAACKLPKVRQFITRRMATGRNASEKK
;
A
#
# COMPACT_ATOMS: atom_id res chain seq x y z
N MET A 1 21.13 -21.10 -1.04
CA MET A 1 19.69 -20.95 -1.37
C MET A 1 19.30 -22.05 -2.33
N GLN A 2 18.12 -22.65 -2.16
CA GLN A 2 17.49 -23.55 -3.12
C GLN A 2 16.46 -22.74 -3.92
N VAL A 3 16.52 -22.82 -5.24
CA VAL A 3 15.62 -22.13 -6.18
C VAL A 3 15.25 -23.05 -7.34
N PRO A 4 14.12 -22.79 -8.05
CA PRO A 4 13.74 -23.55 -9.23
C PRO A 4 14.80 -23.52 -10.34
N LYS A 5 14.74 -24.51 -11.26
CA LYS A 5 15.65 -24.57 -12.41
C LYS A 5 15.55 -23.30 -13.26
N GLY A 6 16.70 -22.77 -13.65
CA GLY A 6 16.82 -21.55 -14.47
C GLY A 6 16.93 -20.26 -13.66
N PHE A 7 16.65 -20.32 -12.35
CA PHE A 7 16.91 -19.19 -11.44
C PHE A 7 18.35 -19.17 -10.94
N ASN A 8 18.87 -17.96 -10.76
CA ASN A 8 20.17 -17.67 -10.16
C ASN A 8 19.99 -16.78 -8.94
N VAL A 9 20.79 -17.01 -7.90
CA VAL A 9 20.83 -16.17 -6.71
C VAL A 9 22.25 -15.62 -6.53
N THR A 10 22.38 -14.30 -6.60
CA THR A 10 23.63 -13.58 -6.34
C THR A 10 23.53 -12.90 -4.98
N LEU A 11 24.60 -12.96 -4.18
CA LEU A 11 24.74 -12.08 -3.02
C LEU A 11 25.06 -10.67 -3.53
N PHE A 12 24.07 -9.78 -3.50
CA PHE A 12 24.22 -8.39 -3.96
C PHE A 12 25.04 -7.58 -2.95
N ALA A 13 24.71 -7.72 -1.66
CA ALA A 13 25.43 -7.10 -0.55
C ALA A 13 25.40 -8.01 0.68
N GLY A 14 26.45 -8.00 1.50
CA GLY A 14 26.56 -8.79 2.72
C GLY A 14 27.48 -8.11 3.74
N GLU A 15 27.72 -8.76 4.87
CA GLU A 15 28.63 -8.23 5.89
C GLU A 15 30.06 -8.03 5.33
N PRO A 16 30.77 -6.94 5.69
CA PRO A 16 30.41 -5.90 6.67
C PRO A 16 29.67 -4.69 6.08
N ASP A 17 29.37 -4.67 4.77
CA ASP A 17 28.84 -3.49 4.08
C ASP A 17 27.40 -3.15 4.49
N ILE A 18 26.65 -4.14 4.95
CA ILE A 18 25.25 -4.04 5.36
C ILE A 18 24.99 -4.85 6.64
N THR A 19 24.10 -4.33 7.48
CA THR A 19 23.73 -4.87 8.80
C THR A 19 22.25 -4.61 9.08
N GLN A 20 21.51 -5.63 9.52
CA GLN A 20 20.09 -5.60 9.86
C GLN A 20 19.20 -4.79 8.87
N PRO A 21 19.19 -5.15 7.57
CA PRO A 21 18.39 -4.45 6.56
C PRO A 21 16.89 -4.77 6.72
N ILE A 22 16.19 -3.92 7.47
CA ILE A 22 14.77 -4.11 7.81
C ILE A 22 13.81 -3.63 6.71
N GLY A 23 14.31 -2.80 5.79
CA GLY A 23 13.55 -2.21 4.70
C GLY A 23 14.47 -1.69 3.62
N PHE A 24 14.05 -1.75 2.36
CA PHE A 24 14.73 -1.05 1.28
C PHE A 24 13.75 -0.63 0.19
N CYS A 25 14.15 0.35 -0.61
CA CYS A 25 13.51 0.76 -1.85
C CYS A 25 14.59 0.92 -2.94
N ILE A 26 14.16 1.07 -4.19
CA ILE A 26 15.03 1.22 -5.36
C ILE A 26 14.76 2.60 -5.94
N ASP A 27 15.79 3.41 -6.20
CA ASP A 27 15.61 4.76 -6.76
C ASP A 27 15.58 4.78 -8.29
N ASP A 28 15.42 5.97 -8.91
CA ASP A 28 15.33 6.16 -10.37
C ASP A 28 16.56 5.73 -11.17
N ARG A 29 17.66 5.39 -10.51
CA ARG A 29 18.91 4.90 -11.11
C ARG A 29 19.13 3.41 -10.84
N GLY A 30 18.21 2.75 -10.15
CA GLY A 30 18.35 1.34 -9.76
C GLY A 30 19.20 1.12 -8.50
N ARG A 31 19.58 2.18 -7.77
CA ARG A 31 20.34 2.06 -6.51
C ARG A 31 19.43 1.61 -5.38
N LEU A 32 19.94 0.77 -4.48
CA LEU A 32 19.20 0.31 -3.31
C LEU A 32 19.40 1.26 -2.14
N TRP A 33 18.31 1.85 -1.65
CA TRP A 33 18.28 2.64 -0.42
C TRP A 33 17.80 1.77 0.72
N VAL A 34 18.66 1.51 1.70
CA VAL A 34 18.46 0.49 2.73
C VAL A 34 18.38 1.12 4.11
N ALA A 35 17.33 0.77 4.86
CA ALA A 35 17.17 1.08 6.27
C ALA A 35 17.84 -0.01 7.13
N GLU A 36 18.92 0.35 7.82
CA GLU A 36 19.64 -0.52 8.74
C GLU A 36 19.22 -0.24 10.18
N ALA A 37 18.50 -1.20 10.77
CA ALA A 37 17.91 -1.10 12.10
C ALA A 37 18.86 -1.65 13.19
N LYS A 38 20.00 -1.01 13.37
CA LYS A 38 21.03 -1.38 14.38
C LYS A 38 20.52 -1.33 15.82
N ASN A 39 19.50 -0.53 16.06
CA ASN A 39 18.84 -0.42 17.34
C ASN A 39 17.86 -1.55 17.56
N TYR A 40 17.32 -2.22 16.54
CA TYR A 40 16.44 -3.37 16.74
C TYR A 40 17.17 -4.52 17.49
N PRO A 41 16.56 -5.11 18.53
CA PRO A 41 15.23 -4.84 19.11
C PRO A 41 15.23 -3.86 20.32
N ASP A 42 16.37 -3.26 20.65
CA ASP A 42 16.54 -2.29 21.73
C ASP A 42 16.26 -0.83 21.30
N LYS A 43 15.01 -0.41 21.54
CA LYS A 43 14.52 0.95 21.27
C LYS A 43 15.21 2.07 22.05
N LYS A 44 16.00 1.73 23.07
CA LYS A 44 16.69 2.71 23.93
C LYS A 44 18.16 2.88 23.58
N ALA A 45 18.62 2.23 22.51
CA ALA A 45 20.02 2.24 22.10
C ALA A 45 20.52 3.60 21.56
N GLY A 46 19.66 4.61 21.41
CA GLY A 46 20.03 5.96 20.98
C GLY A 46 19.87 6.17 19.48
N LYS A 47 20.73 7.00 18.87
CA LYS A 47 20.64 7.37 17.44
C LYS A 47 21.71 6.64 16.61
N ASN A 48 21.50 5.35 16.32
CA ASN A 48 22.47 4.53 15.58
C ASN A 48 21.91 3.92 14.29
N ASP A 49 20.60 4.04 14.07
CA ASP A 49 19.99 3.53 12.84
C ASP A 49 20.37 4.44 11.68
N ARG A 50 20.50 3.84 10.49
CA ARG A 50 21.01 4.54 9.32
C ARG A 50 20.27 4.18 8.04
N ILE A 51 20.33 5.10 7.09
CA ILE A 51 20.01 4.88 5.69
C ILE A 51 21.31 4.84 4.91
N ILE A 52 21.49 3.79 4.12
CA ILE A 52 22.61 3.64 3.19
C ILE A 52 22.13 3.49 1.76
N ILE A 53 22.99 3.82 0.81
CA ILE A 53 22.74 3.63 -0.63
C ILE A 53 23.79 2.67 -1.16
N LEU A 54 23.33 1.64 -1.86
CA LEU A 54 24.15 0.63 -2.52
C LEU A 54 23.94 0.72 -4.04
N GLU A 55 25.03 0.80 -4.78
CA GLU A 55 25.03 0.93 -6.25
C GLU A 55 25.92 -0.17 -6.84
N ASP A 56 25.46 -0.74 -7.94
CA ASP A 56 26.17 -1.69 -8.80
C ASP A 56 26.52 -0.92 -10.08
N THR A 57 27.75 -0.40 -10.17
CA THR A 57 28.15 0.49 -11.28
C THR A 57 28.55 -0.25 -12.54
N ASP A 58 28.92 -1.54 -12.45
CA ASP A 58 29.31 -2.36 -13.60
C ASP A 58 28.23 -3.34 -14.10
N GLY A 59 27.15 -3.51 -13.33
CA GLY A 59 25.99 -4.33 -13.68
C GLY A 59 26.21 -5.83 -13.50
N ASP A 60 27.19 -6.25 -12.69
CA ASP A 60 27.48 -7.67 -12.44
C ASP A 60 26.49 -8.34 -11.47
N GLY A 61 25.59 -7.55 -10.85
CA GLY A 61 24.62 -8.00 -9.86
C GLY A 61 25.12 -7.94 -8.42
N ARG A 62 26.23 -7.23 -8.16
CA ARG A 62 26.80 -6.95 -6.84
C ARG A 62 27.03 -5.45 -6.68
N HIS A 63 26.84 -4.96 -5.47
CA HIS A 63 27.20 -3.58 -5.20
C HIS A 63 28.73 -3.42 -5.20
N ASP A 64 29.21 -2.29 -5.73
CA ASP A 64 30.61 -1.89 -5.72
C ASP A 64 30.80 -0.50 -5.07
N LYS A 65 29.68 0.19 -4.77
CA LYS A 65 29.67 1.51 -4.16
C LYS A 65 28.65 1.58 -3.04
N ARG A 66 29.06 2.25 -1.96
CA ARG A 66 28.30 2.41 -0.72
C ARG A 66 28.35 3.85 -0.23
N ILE A 67 27.19 4.43 0.07
CA ILE A 67 27.05 5.77 0.66
C ILE A 67 26.28 5.65 1.97
N VAL A 68 26.71 6.36 3.01
CA VAL A 68 25.88 6.57 4.21
C VAL A 68 25.12 7.86 4.02
N PHE A 69 23.82 7.76 3.73
CA PHE A 69 22.98 8.92 3.47
C PHE A 69 22.66 9.67 4.78
N TYR A 70 22.24 8.94 5.82
CA TYR A 70 21.90 9.54 7.11
C TYR A 70 22.03 8.51 8.23
N ASP A 71 22.63 8.83 9.37
CA ASP A 71 23.02 7.87 10.41
C ASP A 71 22.60 8.25 11.85
N LYS A 72 21.71 9.23 11.99
CA LYS A 72 21.24 9.74 13.28
C LYS A 72 19.78 9.38 13.56
N LEU A 73 19.31 8.21 13.09
CA LEU A 73 17.94 7.72 13.31
C LEU A 73 17.84 6.89 14.60
N GLU A 74 16.63 6.86 15.17
CA GLU A 74 16.35 6.20 16.46
C GLU A 74 15.82 4.78 16.32
N TYR A 75 14.70 4.57 15.63
CA TYR A 75 14.15 3.21 15.46
C TYR A 75 13.48 3.07 14.11
N VAL A 76 14.30 2.85 13.07
CA VAL A 76 13.90 2.82 11.67
C VAL A 76 13.09 1.56 11.37
N SER A 77 11.98 1.73 10.64
CA SER A 77 11.08 0.63 10.27
C SER A 77 10.49 0.75 8.86
N GLY A 78 10.81 1.81 8.12
CA GLY A 78 10.33 1.99 6.74
C GLY A 78 11.11 3.08 6.02
N ILE A 79 11.31 2.88 4.72
CA ILE A 79 11.93 3.83 3.81
C ILE A 79 11.24 3.78 2.44
N GLU A 80 11.12 4.94 1.80
CA GLU A 80 10.83 5.11 0.37
C GLU A 80 11.54 6.37 -0.14
N VAL A 81 11.81 6.45 -1.44
CA VAL A 81 12.45 7.62 -2.07
C VAL A 81 11.55 8.27 -3.11
N GLY A 82 11.69 9.58 -3.25
CA GLY A 82 10.92 10.38 -4.18
C GLY A 82 10.65 11.79 -3.66
N PHE A 83 10.17 12.66 -4.53
CA PHE A 83 9.87 14.06 -4.26
C PHE A 83 11.08 14.83 -3.70
N GLY A 84 12.26 14.53 -4.22
CA GLY A 84 13.53 15.15 -3.84
C GLY A 84 14.03 14.77 -2.45
N GLY A 85 13.88 13.51 -2.04
CA GLY A 85 14.39 13.04 -0.75
C GLY A 85 13.95 11.63 -0.35
N ALA A 86 14.22 11.30 0.91
CA ALA A 86 13.86 10.04 1.55
C ALA A 86 12.73 10.22 2.57
N TRP A 87 11.72 9.37 2.48
CA TRP A 87 10.58 9.28 3.39
C TRP A 87 10.87 8.15 4.38
N VAL A 88 11.01 8.49 5.67
CA VAL A 88 11.58 7.57 6.66
C VAL A 88 10.67 7.44 7.87
N MET A 89 10.30 6.21 8.22
CA MET A 89 9.64 5.89 9.47
C MET A 89 10.74 5.58 10.47
N SER A 90 10.94 6.46 11.44
CA SER A 90 11.86 6.24 12.55
C SER A 90 11.18 6.69 13.84
N LEU A 91 10.70 5.71 14.61
CA LEU A 91 9.75 5.96 15.68
C LEU A 91 10.34 6.87 16.77
N PRO A 92 9.55 7.81 17.32
CA PRO A 92 8.09 7.94 17.22
C PRO A 92 7.57 8.78 16.04
N ASN A 93 8.43 9.07 15.05
CA ASN A 93 8.17 10.06 14.02
C ASN A 93 8.20 9.46 12.60
N PHE A 94 7.48 10.13 11.71
CA PHE A 94 7.59 9.99 10.27
C PHE A 94 8.29 11.22 9.71
N TYR A 95 9.43 11.02 9.06
CA TYR A 95 10.31 12.06 8.56
C TYR A 95 10.33 12.15 7.04
N PHE A 96 10.67 13.33 6.54
CA PHE A 96 11.24 13.53 5.21
C PHE A 96 12.65 14.10 5.34
N ILE A 97 13.61 13.51 4.65
CA ILE A 97 15.01 13.96 4.61
C ILE A 97 15.29 14.42 3.17
N PRO A 98 15.53 15.72 2.93
CA PRO A 98 15.66 16.26 1.58
C PRO A 98 16.97 15.83 0.90
N ASP A 99 16.90 15.54 -0.39
CA ASP A 99 18.00 15.26 -1.33
C ASP A 99 17.50 15.61 -2.75
N LYS A 100 17.40 16.91 -3.04
CA LYS A 100 16.76 17.45 -4.24
C LYS A 100 17.55 17.16 -5.51
N ASN A 101 18.87 17.05 -5.40
CA ASN A 101 19.76 16.74 -6.51
C ASN A 101 20.05 15.23 -6.63
N TYR A 102 19.53 14.41 -5.71
CA TYR A 102 19.68 12.95 -5.67
C TYR A 102 21.14 12.49 -5.64
N ASP A 103 22.03 13.31 -5.06
CA ASP A 103 23.47 13.02 -4.98
C ASP A 103 23.82 12.04 -3.85
N GLY A 104 22.85 11.72 -2.99
CA GLY A 104 23.04 10.84 -1.84
C GLY A 104 23.61 11.55 -0.61
N VAL A 105 23.49 12.88 -0.54
CA VAL A 105 23.80 13.72 0.62
C VAL A 105 22.55 14.50 1.02
N PRO A 106 22.15 14.48 2.30
CA PRO A 106 21.02 15.29 2.75
C PRO A 106 21.25 16.79 2.52
N ASP A 107 20.27 17.45 1.89
CA ASP A 107 20.25 18.90 1.67
C ASP A 107 19.92 19.69 2.95
N GLY A 108 19.53 19.00 4.03
CA GLY A 108 19.11 19.61 5.28
C GLY A 108 18.69 18.60 6.33
N GLU A 109 18.31 19.12 7.50
CA GLU A 109 17.86 18.31 8.62
C GLU A 109 16.53 17.59 8.32
N PRO A 110 16.27 16.40 8.92
CA PRO A 110 15.00 15.72 8.78
C PRO A 110 13.81 16.57 9.24
N VAL A 111 12.76 16.61 8.42
CA VAL A 111 11.50 17.29 8.71
C VAL A 111 10.50 16.28 9.26
N VAL A 112 9.96 16.52 10.46
CA VAL A 112 8.88 15.70 11.03
C VAL A 112 7.57 16.01 10.32
N LEU A 113 7.00 15.02 9.62
CA LEU A 113 5.72 15.14 8.92
C LEU A 113 4.55 14.71 9.78
N LEU A 114 4.72 13.62 10.53
CA LEU A 114 3.77 13.11 11.53
C LEU A 114 4.53 12.61 12.77
N ASP A 115 3.92 12.76 13.94
CA ASP A 115 4.43 12.27 15.23
C ASP A 115 3.36 11.47 15.98
N GLY A 116 3.74 10.87 17.11
CA GLY A 116 2.82 10.12 17.98
C GLY A 116 2.67 8.63 17.63
N PHE A 117 3.63 8.07 16.88
CA PHE A 117 3.69 6.63 16.63
C PHE A 117 4.24 5.88 17.85
N GLY A 118 3.51 4.86 18.29
CA GLY A 118 3.75 4.14 19.54
C GLY A 118 4.89 3.13 19.46
N THR A 119 5.55 2.91 20.61
CA THR A 119 6.62 1.91 20.80
C THR A 119 6.54 1.20 22.16
N HIS A 120 5.42 1.30 22.87
CA HIS A 120 5.29 0.91 24.27
C HIS A 120 5.09 -0.60 24.55
N SER A 121 4.69 -1.41 23.57
CA SER A 121 4.28 -2.80 23.82
C SER A 121 5.40 -3.83 23.58
N ASN A 122 6.02 -3.84 22.40
CA ASN A 122 7.03 -4.82 22.02
C ASN A 122 7.90 -4.30 20.86
N ALA A 123 9.06 -4.91 20.61
CA ALA A 123 10.07 -4.46 19.65
C ALA A 123 9.64 -4.43 18.17
N HIS A 124 8.55 -5.08 17.82
CA HIS A 124 7.99 -5.20 16.47
C HIS A 124 6.53 -4.72 16.49
N ASN A 125 5.69 -5.05 15.50
CA ASN A 125 4.27 -4.72 15.55
C ASN A 125 4.00 -3.21 15.76
N ILE A 126 4.61 -2.42 14.87
CA ILE A 126 4.74 -0.96 14.88
C ILE A 126 4.35 -0.38 13.51
N ALA A 127 4.28 0.95 13.38
CA ALA A 127 4.28 1.60 12.06
C ALA A 127 5.54 1.22 11.29
N ASN A 128 5.41 0.84 10.02
CA ASN A 128 6.51 0.34 9.19
C ASN A 128 6.19 0.46 7.70
N GLY A 129 7.23 0.30 6.88
CA GLY A 129 7.13 0.18 5.43
C GLY A 129 6.62 1.43 4.72
N PHE A 130 6.90 1.51 3.42
CA PHE A 130 6.31 2.48 2.52
C PHE A 130 6.22 1.90 1.11
N ALA A 131 5.23 2.36 0.34
CA ALA A 131 5.20 2.16 -1.10
C ALA A 131 4.32 3.22 -1.78
N TRP A 132 4.75 3.70 -2.95
CA TRP A 132 3.94 4.60 -3.79
C TRP A 132 2.75 3.88 -4.42
N GLY A 133 1.54 4.35 -4.10
CA GLY A 133 0.31 3.83 -4.68
C GLY A 133 0.01 4.37 -6.07
N PRO A 134 -0.89 3.72 -6.83
CA PRO A 134 -1.23 4.15 -8.17
C PRO A 134 -1.81 5.55 -8.29
N ASP A 135 -2.42 6.04 -7.22
CA ASP A 135 -3.03 7.36 -7.12
C ASP A 135 -2.07 8.47 -6.66
N GLY A 136 -0.77 8.18 -6.55
CA GLY A 136 0.26 9.17 -6.18
C GLY A 136 0.33 9.48 -4.68
N TRP A 137 -0.31 8.67 -3.83
CA TRP A 137 -0.15 8.72 -2.37
C TRP A 137 0.95 7.77 -1.91
N LEU A 138 1.61 8.09 -0.81
CA LEU A 138 2.53 7.20 -0.10
C LEU A 138 1.74 6.35 0.90
N TYR A 139 1.78 5.03 0.77
CA TYR A 139 1.09 4.11 1.69
C TYR A 139 2.07 3.50 2.67
N ALA A 140 1.58 3.19 3.87
CA ALA A 140 2.36 2.54 4.92
C ALA A 140 1.49 1.61 5.76
N THR A 141 2.13 0.65 6.42
CA THR A 141 1.48 -0.35 7.26
C THR A 141 1.65 -0.02 8.74
N HIS A 142 0.72 -0.49 9.56
CA HIS A 142 0.74 -0.26 11.01
C HIS A 142 0.40 -1.54 11.77
N GLY A 143 1.19 -1.84 12.80
CA GLY A 143 0.96 -2.96 13.71
C GLY A 143 0.06 -2.61 14.91
N ARG A 144 -0.81 -3.54 15.27
CA ARG A 144 -1.77 -3.42 16.37
C ARG A 144 -1.18 -3.13 17.76
N SER A 145 -0.14 -3.85 18.19
CA SER A 145 0.25 -3.90 19.60
C SER A 145 0.85 -2.58 20.09
N ASN A 146 1.63 -1.91 19.23
CA ASN A 146 2.11 -0.56 19.47
C ASN A 146 1.18 0.46 18.78
N TRP A 147 -0.07 0.51 19.26
CA TRP A 147 -1.05 1.49 18.80
C TRP A 147 -0.51 2.92 18.88
N SER A 148 -1.03 3.82 18.06
CA SER A 148 -0.52 5.18 17.89
C SER A 148 -1.63 6.21 18.02
N LEU A 149 -1.27 7.42 18.43
CA LEU A 149 -2.12 8.62 18.37
C LEU A 149 -1.43 9.60 17.43
N ALA A 150 -1.51 9.30 16.14
CA ALA A 150 -0.76 10.02 15.12
C ALA A 150 -1.40 11.38 14.81
N GLY A 151 -0.56 12.36 14.47
CA GLY A 151 -0.96 13.69 14.07
C GLY A 151 0.20 14.44 13.42
N LYS A 152 -0.08 15.62 12.85
CA LYS A 152 1.01 16.55 12.50
C LYS A 152 1.64 17.08 13.79
N PRO A 153 2.92 17.47 13.79
CA PRO A 153 3.53 18.16 14.93
C PRO A 153 2.64 19.29 15.46
N GLY A 154 2.44 19.32 16.78
CA GLY A 154 1.56 20.29 17.45
C GLY A 154 0.06 19.98 17.43
N THR A 155 -0.39 18.87 16.83
CA THR A 155 -1.80 18.46 16.88
C THR A 155 -2.24 18.19 18.33
N PRO A 156 -3.29 18.84 18.84
CA PRO A 156 -3.85 18.58 20.17
C PRO A 156 -4.27 17.12 20.34
N GLU A 157 -4.17 16.59 21.57
CA GLU A 157 -4.42 15.16 21.85
C GLU A 157 -5.83 14.71 21.41
N ASP A 158 -6.86 15.53 21.62
CA ASP A 158 -8.25 15.25 21.22
C ASP A 158 -8.48 15.26 19.70
N LYS A 159 -7.53 15.81 18.93
CA LYS A 159 -7.54 15.84 17.46
C LYS A 159 -6.65 14.77 16.83
N ARG A 160 -5.83 14.08 17.62
CA ARG A 160 -5.00 12.97 17.13
C ARG A 160 -5.87 11.78 16.76
N ARG A 161 -5.45 11.04 15.73
CA ARG A 161 -6.19 9.88 15.25
C ARG A 161 -5.51 8.61 15.75
N ARG A 162 -6.32 7.73 16.35
CA ARG A 162 -5.85 6.42 16.79
C ARG A 162 -5.64 5.50 15.60
N ILE A 163 -4.50 4.83 15.56
CA ILE A 163 -4.19 3.73 14.63
C ILE A 163 -3.76 2.54 15.47
N ASP A 164 -4.41 1.39 15.32
CA ASP A 164 -4.05 0.17 16.02
C ASP A 164 -4.13 -1.05 15.09
N GLY A 165 -3.46 -0.93 13.96
CA GLY A 165 -3.39 -1.94 12.90
C GLY A 165 -3.96 -1.45 11.57
N GLY A 166 -3.41 -1.92 10.45
CA GLY A 166 -3.96 -1.71 9.12
C GLY A 166 -3.03 -0.92 8.19
N VAL A 167 -3.63 -0.10 7.33
CA VAL A 167 -2.96 0.68 6.28
C VAL A 167 -3.37 2.14 6.40
N TRP A 168 -2.39 3.03 6.33
CA TRP A 168 -2.60 4.48 6.25
C TRP A 168 -1.83 5.04 5.06
N ARG A 169 -2.16 6.26 4.66
CA ARG A 169 -1.51 6.93 3.53
C ARG A 169 -1.31 8.42 3.76
N TYR A 170 -0.30 8.96 3.11
CA TYR A 170 0.11 10.35 3.15
C TYR A 170 0.20 10.92 1.73
N HIS A 171 -0.37 12.10 1.50
CA HIS A 171 -0.29 12.78 0.23
C HIS A 171 1.00 13.62 0.18
N PRO A 172 1.94 13.36 -0.75
CA PRO A 172 3.27 13.96 -0.71
C PRO A 172 3.27 15.48 -0.91
N VAL A 173 2.31 16.00 -1.69
CA VAL A 173 2.20 17.45 -1.99
C VAL A 173 1.26 18.20 -1.03
N ARG A 174 0.05 17.70 -0.83
CA ARG A 174 -0.97 18.33 0.03
C ARG A 174 -0.65 18.18 1.53
N HIS A 175 0.28 17.29 1.88
CA HIS A 175 0.62 16.96 3.26
C HIS A 175 -0.61 16.56 4.09
N GLU A 176 -1.57 15.90 3.45
CA GLU A 176 -2.75 15.31 4.08
C GLU A 176 -2.50 13.84 4.38
N TRP A 177 -3.16 13.31 5.39
CA TRP A 177 -3.04 11.90 5.72
C TRP A 177 -4.35 11.32 6.21
N GLU A 178 -4.54 10.03 5.97
CA GLU A 178 -5.72 9.30 6.39
C GLU A 178 -5.42 7.82 6.66
N ILE A 179 -6.26 7.22 7.51
CA ILE A 179 -6.33 5.76 7.65
C ILE A 179 -7.06 5.25 6.41
N PHE A 180 -6.38 4.42 5.63
CA PHE A 180 -6.94 3.86 4.39
C PHE A 180 -7.80 2.63 4.73
N ALA A 181 -7.31 1.75 5.59
CA ALA A 181 -8.06 0.61 6.10
C ALA A 181 -7.59 0.24 7.51
N ASP A 182 -8.52 -0.24 8.34
CA ASP A 182 -8.29 -0.57 9.74
C ASP A 182 -8.27 -2.08 9.94
N GLY A 183 -7.49 -2.59 10.89
CA GLY A 183 -7.55 -4.00 11.27
C GLY A 183 -6.21 -4.69 11.22
N THR A 184 -6.20 -5.96 10.77
CA THR A 184 -4.99 -6.81 10.66
C THR A 184 -4.19 -6.94 11.97
N THR A 185 -3.07 -7.65 11.97
CA THR A 185 -2.30 -7.91 13.20
C THR A 185 -0.96 -7.17 13.19
N ASN A 186 -0.13 -7.48 12.20
CA ASN A 186 1.21 -6.94 12.05
C ASN A 186 1.56 -6.95 10.55
N PRO A 187 0.92 -6.09 9.76
CA PRO A 187 1.20 -6.02 8.34
C PRO A 187 2.62 -5.48 8.11
N TRP A 188 3.33 -6.11 7.18
CA TRP A 188 4.66 -5.65 6.76
C TRP A 188 4.79 -5.68 5.23
N GLY A 189 4.84 -4.50 4.64
CA GLY A 189 4.81 -4.33 3.19
C GLY A 189 3.39 -4.27 2.63
N ILE A 190 3.26 -3.57 1.53
CA ILE A 190 2.04 -3.39 0.74
C ILE A 190 2.44 -3.31 -0.73
N ASP A 191 1.69 -3.96 -1.62
CA ASP A 191 1.91 -3.84 -3.05
C ASP A 191 0.61 -4.00 -3.85
N TRP A 192 0.64 -3.61 -5.13
CA TRP A 192 -0.50 -3.59 -6.02
C TRP A 192 -0.33 -4.56 -7.19
N ASN A 193 -1.41 -5.24 -7.55
CA ASN A 193 -1.45 -5.96 -8.83
C ASN A 193 -1.60 -5.02 -10.02
N ASP A 194 -1.58 -5.58 -11.24
CA ASP A 194 -1.64 -4.83 -12.51
C ASP A 194 -2.97 -4.05 -12.71
N TYR A 195 -3.97 -4.32 -11.86
CA TYR A 195 -5.25 -3.61 -11.81
C TYR A 195 -5.35 -2.62 -10.65
N GLY A 196 -4.24 -2.36 -9.96
CA GLY A 196 -4.17 -1.44 -8.82
C GLY A 196 -4.92 -1.94 -7.57
N GLN A 197 -5.13 -3.24 -7.41
CA GLN A 197 -5.69 -3.77 -6.16
C GLN A 197 -4.57 -3.99 -5.15
N ALA A 198 -4.72 -3.49 -3.93
CA ALA A 198 -3.67 -3.49 -2.90
C ALA A 198 -3.70 -4.76 -2.04
N PHE A 199 -2.54 -5.25 -1.64
CA PHE A 199 -2.39 -6.44 -0.80
C PHE A 199 -1.36 -6.22 0.31
N VAL A 200 -1.61 -6.77 1.50
CA VAL A 200 -0.66 -6.77 2.62
C VAL A 200 -0.52 -8.17 3.19
N CYS A 201 0.72 -8.57 3.46
CA CYS A 201 1.02 -9.75 4.25
C CYS A 201 1.06 -9.40 5.75
N ASN A 202 0.83 -10.38 6.62
CA ASN A 202 0.78 -10.24 8.08
C ASN A 202 1.71 -11.24 8.78
N CYS A 203 2.40 -10.76 9.81
CA CYS A 203 3.06 -11.60 10.80
C CYS A 203 2.16 -11.84 12.03
N VAL A 204 1.22 -12.78 11.94
CA VAL A 204 1.31 -14.15 12.50
C VAL A 204 0.09 -14.94 12.04
N ASN A 205 -1.11 -14.34 12.03
CA ASN A 205 -2.28 -14.96 11.40
C ASN A 205 -3.48 -13.99 11.24
N PRO A 206 -4.33 -14.28 10.24
CA PRO A 206 -3.99 -14.94 8.97
C PRO A 206 -3.04 -14.08 8.12
N HIS A 207 -2.43 -14.63 7.06
CA HIS A 207 -1.25 -14.03 6.42
C HIS A 207 -1.49 -13.02 5.31
N LEU A 208 -2.61 -13.03 4.58
CA LEU A 208 -2.75 -12.18 3.38
C LEU A 208 -4.14 -11.54 3.25
N PHE A 209 -4.17 -10.24 2.97
CA PHE A 209 -5.41 -9.46 2.87
C PHE A 209 -5.44 -8.62 1.59
N HIS A 210 -6.58 -8.60 0.91
CA HIS A 210 -6.90 -7.60 -0.11
C HIS A 210 -7.37 -6.32 0.59
N VAL A 211 -6.61 -5.25 0.47
CA VAL A 211 -6.83 -3.97 1.16
C VAL A 211 -7.83 -3.11 0.39
N ILE A 212 -8.92 -2.73 1.07
CA ILE A 212 -10.07 -2.00 0.53
C ILE A 212 -10.24 -0.74 1.38
N GLN A 213 -10.43 0.41 0.72
CA GLN A 213 -10.56 1.68 1.44
C GLN A 213 -11.79 1.69 2.37
N GLY A 214 -11.59 2.00 3.64
CA GLY A 214 -12.64 2.03 4.66
C GLY A 214 -13.04 0.64 5.19
N ALA A 215 -12.28 -0.41 4.89
CA ALA A 215 -12.52 -1.74 5.44
C ALA A 215 -12.01 -1.88 6.89
N TYR A 216 -12.61 -2.83 7.62
CA TYR A 216 -12.16 -3.29 8.94
C TYR A 216 -11.82 -4.78 8.88
N TYR A 217 -10.59 -5.16 9.25
CA TYR A 217 -10.07 -6.54 9.11
C TYR A 217 -9.91 -7.31 10.43
N ASP A 218 -10.16 -8.62 10.37
CA ASP A 218 -9.89 -9.61 11.42
C ASP A 218 -8.37 -9.77 11.69
N PRO A 219 -7.92 -10.41 12.81
CA PRO A 219 -8.70 -11.23 13.75
C PRO A 219 -9.17 -10.51 15.04
N SER A 220 -8.65 -9.32 15.34
CA SER A 220 -8.95 -8.69 16.64
C SER A 220 -10.27 -7.93 16.66
N ARG A 221 -11.18 -8.40 17.51
CA ARG A 221 -12.44 -7.77 17.90
C ARG A 221 -12.22 -6.79 19.07
N ASN A 222 -13.22 -5.93 19.33
CA ASN A 222 -13.24 -4.96 20.45
C ASN A 222 -12.15 -3.87 20.42
N ARG A 223 -11.70 -3.47 19.23
CA ARG A 223 -10.83 -2.29 19.11
C ARG A 223 -11.64 -1.01 19.36
N PRO A 224 -11.03 0.04 19.96
CA PRO A 224 -11.64 1.37 19.99
C PRO A 224 -11.96 1.88 18.58
N THR A 225 -11.09 1.58 17.62
CA THR A 225 -11.30 1.74 16.18
C THR A 225 -12.33 0.70 15.69
N GLY A 226 -13.27 1.11 14.83
CA GLY A 226 -14.27 0.19 14.31
C GLY A 226 -15.13 -0.51 15.38
N ARG A 227 -15.41 0.16 16.51
CA ARG A 227 -16.26 -0.37 17.59
C ARG A 227 -17.60 -0.90 17.06
N PHE A 228 -18.17 -0.22 16.07
CA PHE A 228 -19.46 -0.57 15.46
C PHE A 228 -19.35 -1.35 14.16
N ALA A 229 -18.15 -1.84 13.79
CA ALA A 229 -17.98 -2.71 12.62
C ALA A 229 -18.80 -4.01 12.76
N TYR A 230 -19.05 -4.48 13.99
CA TYR A 230 -19.74 -5.73 14.38
C TYR A 230 -19.10 -7.02 13.87
N GLU A 231 -18.80 -7.08 12.57
CA GLU A 231 -17.98 -8.10 11.90
C GLU A 231 -16.87 -7.43 11.08
N ARG A 232 -15.88 -8.21 10.69
CA ARG A 232 -14.66 -7.76 10.00
C ARG A 232 -14.37 -8.64 8.80
N ILE A 233 -13.78 -8.04 7.76
CA ILE A 233 -13.34 -8.76 6.57
C ILE A 233 -12.20 -9.69 6.96
N LYS A 234 -12.27 -10.93 6.46
CA LYS A 234 -11.28 -11.98 6.74
C LYS A 234 -10.13 -11.93 5.74
N THR A 235 -9.11 -12.76 6.01
CA THR A 235 -8.07 -13.07 5.04
C THR A 235 -8.64 -13.55 3.71
N ILE A 236 -7.90 -13.27 2.63
CA ILE A 236 -8.18 -13.82 1.31
C ILE A 236 -7.51 -15.18 1.09
N ALA A 237 -6.55 -15.56 1.95
CA ALA A 237 -5.89 -16.86 1.86
C ALA A 237 -6.84 -18.01 2.20
N ASP A 238 -6.88 -19.02 1.34
CA ASP A 238 -7.66 -20.25 1.50
C ASP A 238 -6.91 -21.37 2.25
N HIS A 239 -5.68 -21.09 2.68
CA HIS A 239 -4.77 -22.02 3.32
C HIS A 239 -4.00 -21.33 4.45
N LEU A 240 -3.22 -22.12 5.19
CA LEU A 240 -2.25 -21.66 6.17
C LEU A 240 -0.88 -22.24 5.80
N HIS A 241 0.18 -21.46 6.00
CA HIS A 241 1.55 -21.93 5.84
C HIS A 241 2.09 -22.73 7.04
N PHE A 242 1.20 -23.13 7.94
CA PHE A 242 1.50 -23.84 9.18
C PHE A 242 0.37 -24.82 9.53
N THR A 243 0.72 -25.85 10.30
CA THR A 243 -0.14 -27.02 10.53
C THR A 243 -0.94 -26.98 11.83
N ASN A 244 -0.44 -26.30 12.86
CA ASN A 244 -1.06 -26.26 14.20
C ASN A 244 -1.58 -24.86 14.53
N THR A 245 -2.91 -24.71 14.66
CA THR A 245 -3.55 -23.42 14.98
C THR A 245 -3.65 -23.14 16.49
N LYS A 246 -3.51 -24.15 17.35
CA LYS A 246 -3.57 -23.99 18.82
C LYS A 246 -2.25 -23.48 19.38
N THR A 247 -1.15 -24.08 18.94
CA THR A 247 0.21 -23.72 19.35
C THR A 247 1.01 -23.50 18.08
N ILE A 248 0.85 -22.32 17.48
CA ILE A 248 1.40 -21.92 16.17
C ILE A 248 2.91 -22.14 16.00
N ARG A 249 3.65 -22.31 17.09
CA ARG A 249 5.10 -22.58 17.09
C ARG A 249 5.47 -24.06 17.20
N ALA A 250 4.56 -24.95 17.59
CA ALA A 250 4.87 -26.34 17.90
C ALA A 250 5.32 -27.18 16.68
N GLY A 251 4.91 -26.78 15.47
CA GLY A 251 5.31 -27.45 14.22
C GLY A 251 6.56 -26.87 13.58
N ILE A 252 7.13 -25.75 14.07
CA ILE A 252 8.25 -25.09 13.39
C ILE A 252 9.42 -26.07 13.22
N GLY A 253 9.85 -26.24 11.97
CA GLY A 253 10.96 -27.11 11.59
C GLY A 253 10.60 -28.58 11.34
N THR A 254 9.34 -29.01 11.54
CA THR A 254 8.93 -30.38 11.17
C THR A 254 8.68 -30.50 9.66
N PRO A 255 8.77 -31.72 9.07
CA PRO A 255 8.45 -31.94 7.66
C PRO A 255 7.02 -31.53 7.26
N GLU A 256 6.05 -31.70 8.17
CA GLU A 256 4.66 -31.33 7.93
C GLU A 256 4.48 -29.81 7.85
N GLU A 257 5.15 -29.06 8.73
CA GLU A 257 5.17 -27.60 8.69
C GLU A 257 5.91 -27.08 7.45
N ASP A 258 7.03 -27.72 7.12
CA ASP A 258 7.81 -27.42 5.92
C ASP A 258 6.94 -27.57 4.65
N LYS A 259 6.12 -28.63 4.58
CA LYS A 259 5.17 -28.88 3.49
C LYS A 259 4.04 -27.84 3.44
N ALA A 260 3.59 -27.33 4.58
CA ALA A 260 2.54 -26.32 4.62
C ALA A 260 3.02 -24.94 4.10
N GLY A 261 4.31 -24.64 4.22
CA GLY A 261 4.89 -23.34 3.85
C GLY A 261 5.87 -22.79 4.87
N GLY A 262 6.10 -23.53 5.97
CA GLY A 262 7.22 -23.32 6.89
C GLY A 262 6.94 -22.43 8.09
N GLY A 263 5.72 -21.92 8.24
CA GLY A 263 5.32 -21.23 9.46
C GLY A 263 4.40 -20.04 9.23
N HIS A 264 4.30 -19.20 10.24
CA HIS A 264 3.24 -18.21 10.37
C HIS A 264 3.74 -16.75 10.36
N ALA A 265 5.05 -16.51 10.38
CA ALA A 265 5.63 -15.16 10.43
C ALA A 265 6.05 -14.67 9.04
N HIS A 266 5.18 -13.89 8.40
CA HIS A 266 5.38 -13.36 7.05
C HIS A 266 5.84 -11.90 7.08
N CYS A 267 6.74 -11.53 6.17
CA CYS A 267 7.29 -10.18 6.10
C CYS A 267 7.56 -9.77 4.64
N GLY A 268 7.27 -8.52 4.32
CA GLY A 268 7.37 -8.00 2.96
C GLY A 268 6.24 -8.52 2.08
N THR A 269 5.77 -7.68 1.17
CA THR A 269 4.70 -8.04 0.23
C THR A 269 5.08 -7.49 -1.13
N MET A 270 5.17 -8.35 -2.13
CA MET A 270 5.48 -7.97 -3.50
C MET A 270 4.56 -8.72 -4.47
N VAL A 271 3.87 -7.99 -5.34
CA VAL A 271 3.21 -8.57 -6.51
C VAL A 271 4.18 -8.49 -7.68
N TYR A 272 4.63 -9.63 -8.19
CA TYR A 272 5.67 -9.61 -9.22
C TYR A 272 5.12 -9.10 -10.55
N LEU A 273 5.57 -7.91 -10.96
CA LEU A 273 5.25 -7.28 -12.25
C LEU A 273 6.50 -6.88 -13.04
N GLY A 274 7.66 -7.48 -12.71
CA GLY A 274 8.86 -7.42 -13.52
C GLY A 274 8.75 -8.24 -14.82
N ASP A 275 9.71 -8.08 -15.72
CA ASP A 275 9.77 -8.74 -17.03
C ASP A 275 10.91 -9.76 -17.17
N ASN A 276 11.61 -10.09 -16.07
CA ASN A 276 12.69 -11.08 -16.08
C ASN A 276 12.24 -12.51 -15.77
N TRP A 277 11.55 -12.72 -14.65
CA TRP A 277 11.06 -14.05 -14.27
C TRP A 277 10.00 -14.57 -15.26
N PRO A 278 9.88 -15.90 -15.39
CA PRO A 278 8.88 -16.53 -16.24
C PRO A 278 7.44 -16.07 -15.97
N THR A 279 6.61 -16.12 -17.01
CA THR A 279 5.24 -15.56 -17.00
C THR A 279 4.32 -16.15 -15.93
N GLU A 280 4.55 -17.39 -15.49
CA GLU A 280 3.78 -18.06 -14.43
C GLU A 280 3.93 -17.38 -13.05
N TYR A 281 4.98 -16.60 -12.83
CA TYR A 281 5.19 -15.83 -11.60
C TYR A 281 4.53 -14.45 -11.65
N ARG A 282 4.21 -13.95 -12.85
CA ARG A 282 3.67 -12.59 -13.03
C ARG A 282 2.27 -12.48 -12.44
N GLY A 283 2.07 -11.49 -11.58
CA GLY A 283 0.80 -11.22 -10.89
C GLY A 283 0.56 -12.07 -9.63
N ALA A 284 1.48 -12.98 -9.26
CA ALA A 284 1.46 -13.66 -7.98
C ALA A 284 2.01 -12.76 -6.86
N VAL A 285 1.62 -13.06 -5.61
CA VAL A 285 2.09 -12.37 -4.41
C VAL A 285 3.20 -13.19 -3.76
N PHE A 286 4.26 -12.51 -3.35
CA PHE A 286 5.41 -13.08 -2.68
C PHE A 286 5.62 -12.41 -1.32
N MET A 287 6.01 -13.21 -0.34
CA MET A 287 6.31 -12.77 1.02
C MET A 287 7.44 -13.62 1.60
N ASN A 288 8.34 -13.00 2.36
CA ASN A 288 9.28 -13.77 3.17
C ASN A 288 8.53 -14.48 4.29
N ASN A 289 8.99 -15.67 4.65
CA ASN A 289 8.54 -16.41 5.83
C ASN A 289 9.76 -16.69 6.72
N ILE A 290 9.77 -16.05 7.88
CA ILE A 290 10.90 -16.05 8.81
C ILE A 290 11.12 -17.47 9.34
N HIS A 291 10.07 -18.10 9.87
CA HIS A 291 10.16 -19.47 10.40
C HIS A 291 10.43 -20.48 9.28
N GLY A 292 9.82 -20.24 8.11
CA GLY A 292 9.91 -21.13 6.96
C GLY A 292 11.22 -21.04 6.22
N ARG A 293 12.02 -19.99 6.46
CA ARG A 293 13.30 -19.72 5.80
C ARG A 293 13.13 -19.67 4.28
N ARG A 294 12.10 -19.00 3.79
CA ARG A 294 11.72 -19.04 2.37
C ARG A 294 10.98 -17.80 1.92
N VAL A 295 10.80 -17.71 0.61
CA VAL A 295 9.85 -16.80 -0.03
C VAL A 295 8.64 -17.62 -0.48
N ASN A 296 7.52 -17.46 0.23
CA ASN A 296 6.27 -18.09 -0.17
C ASN A 296 5.72 -17.41 -1.43
N MET A 297 4.89 -18.14 -2.16
CA MET A 297 4.17 -17.66 -3.34
C MET A 297 2.69 -17.99 -3.25
N ASP A 298 1.83 -16.98 -3.40
CA ASP A 298 0.39 -17.15 -3.50
C ASP A 298 -0.14 -16.62 -4.83
N VAL A 299 -1.01 -17.40 -5.48
CA VAL A 299 -1.68 -17.00 -6.72
C VAL A 299 -3.03 -16.37 -6.39
N LEU A 300 -3.23 -15.15 -6.90
CA LEU A 300 -4.47 -14.39 -6.74
C LEU A 300 -5.50 -14.79 -7.79
N LYS A 301 -6.72 -15.11 -7.33
CA LYS A 301 -7.88 -15.37 -8.20
C LYS A 301 -9.05 -14.49 -7.78
N ARG A 302 -9.75 -13.88 -8.74
CA ARG A 302 -10.95 -13.07 -8.46
C ARG A 302 -12.03 -13.94 -7.81
N LYS A 303 -12.68 -13.41 -6.78
CA LYS A 303 -13.85 -14.01 -6.10
C LYS A 303 -14.80 -12.91 -5.65
N GLY A 304 -15.95 -12.82 -6.31
CA GLY A 304 -16.91 -11.73 -6.10
C GLY A 304 -16.25 -10.38 -6.36
N SER A 305 -16.40 -9.47 -5.41
CA SER A 305 -15.82 -8.13 -5.40
C SER A 305 -14.30 -8.09 -5.13
N GLY A 306 -13.70 -9.18 -4.66
CA GLY A 306 -12.29 -9.23 -4.25
C GLY A 306 -11.54 -10.43 -4.82
N TYR A 307 -10.69 -11.03 -3.98
CA TYR A 307 -9.77 -12.11 -4.35
C TYR A 307 -9.76 -13.25 -3.34
N THR A 308 -9.32 -14.41 -3.80
CA THR A 308 -8.77 -15.51 -3.00
C THR A 308 -7.29 -15.65 -3.32
N ALA A 309 -6.48 -15.98 -2.34
CA ALA A 309 -5.08 -16.34 -2.50
C ALA A 309 -4.86 -17.83 -2.20
N THR A 310 -4.25 -18.54 -3.15
CA THR A 310 -3.98 -19.98 -3.06
C THR A 310 -2.48 -20.23 -3.12
N HIS A 311 -1.96 -21.08 -2.22
CA HIS A 311 -0.55 -21.44 -2.17
C HIS A 311 -0.07 -22.05 -3.48
N ALA A 312 1.07 -21.58 -3.97
CA ALA A 312 1.81 -22.13 -5.09
C ALA A 312 3.23 -22.56 -4.64
N PRO A 313 3.97 -23.34 -5.44
CA PRO A 313 5.33 -23.74 -5.09
C PRO A 313 6.24 -22.52 -4.80
N ASP A 314 6.86 -22.53 -3.61
CA ASP A 314 7.75 -21.46 -3.14
C ASP A 314 8.97 -21.27 -4.06
N VAL A 315 9.45 -20.03 -4.22
CA VAL A 315 10.51 -19.69 -5.21
C VAL A 315 11.92 -19.75 -4.63
N MET A 316 12.07 -19.61 -3.31
CA MET A 316 13.38 -19.62 -2.68
C MET A 316 13.27 -20.24 -1.30
N ARG A 317 14.19 -21.15 -0.96
CA ARG A 317 14.37 -21.67 0.40
C ARG A 317 15.83 -21.54 0.83
N ALA A 318 16.05 -20.94 2.01
CA ALA A 318 17.36 -20.79 2.61
C ALA A 318 17.78 -22.06 3.34
N ALA A 319 19.06 -22.41 3.18
CA ALA A 319 19.70 -23.48 3.96
C ALA A 319 20.21 -22.96 5.31
N ASP A 320 20.37 -21.64 5.45
CA ASP A 320 20.76 -20.99 6.70
C ASP A 320 19.61 -21.13 7.72
N PRO A 321 19.82 -21.81 8.86
CA PRO A 321 18.79 -22.00 9.86
C PRO A 321 18.37 -20.70 10.57
N TRP A 322 19.13 -19.63 10.39
CA TRP A 322 18.90 -18.32 11.03
C TRP A 322 18.45 -17.25 10.03
N PHE A 323 18.02 -17.64 8.83
CA PHE A 323 17.46 -16.70 7.84
C PHE A 323 16.26 -15.93 8.40
N VAL A 324 16.35 -14.60 8.43
CA VAL A 324 15.23 -13.70 8.76
C VAL A 324 14.97 -12.80 7.56
N GLY A 325 14.16 -13.28 6.62
CA GLY A 325 13.76 -12.48 5.45
C GLY A 325 12.78 -11.37 5.83
N VAL A 326 13.00 -10.16 5.31
CA VAL A 326 12.21 -8.98 5.69
C VAL A 326 11.56 -8.32 4.49
N SER A 327 12.35 -7.80 3.55
CA SER A 327 11.85 -7.04 2.41
C SER A 327 12.18 -7.71 1.09
N LEU A 328 11.37 -7.45 0.07
CA LEU A 328 11.61 -7.88 -1.30
C LEU A 328 11.00 -6.91 -2.31
N ALA A 329 11.68 -6.67 -3.42
CA ALA A 329 11.22 -5.81 -4.51
C ALA A 329 11.94 -6.15 -5.83
N TYR A 330 11.27 -5.97 -6.97
CA TYR A 330 11.89 -6.11 -8.28
C TYR A 330 12.46 -4.79 -8.81
N GLY A 331 13.61 -4.86 -9.48
CA GLY A 331 14.33 -3.72 -10.01
C GLY A 331 14.15 -3.49 -11.52
N PRO A 332 14.96 -2.59 -12.12
CA PRO A 332 14.87 -2.21 -13.53
C PRO A 332 15.17 -3.35 -14.50
N ASP A 333 15.96 -4.33 -14.09
CA ASP A 333 16.27 -5.51 -14.90
C ASP A 333 15.29 -6.67 -14.68
N GLY A 334 14.21 -6.42 -13.91
CA GLY A 334 13.18 -7.39 -13.54
C GLY A 334 13.60 -8.40 -12.46
N GLY A 335 14.87 -8.39 -12.02
CA GLY A 335 15.35 -9.24 -10.94
C GLY A 335 14.77 -8.81 -9.59
N VAL A 336 14.59 -9.77 -8.68
CA VAL A 336 14.03 -9.52 -7.34
C VAL A 336 15.12 -9.48 -6.29
N PHE A 337 15.21 -8.39 -5.56
CA PHE A 337 16.04 -8.27 -4.37
C PHE A 337 15.30 -8.82 -3.16
N VAL A 338 16.00 -9.49 -2.25
CA VAL A 338 15.46 -10.02 -0.99
C VAL A 338 16.45 -9.71 0.13
N SER A 339 16.01 -8.99 1.17
CA SER A 339 16.83 -8.70 2.35
C SER A 339 16.63 -9.74 3.44
N ASP A 340 17.72 -10.06 4.13
CA ASP A 340 17.68 -10.81 5.36
C ASP A 340 18.70 -10.30 6.39
N PHE A 341 18.59 -10.82 7.61
CA PHE A 341 19.68 -10.86 8.57
C PHE A 341 19.64 -12.18 9.33
N SER A 342 20.68 -12.46 10.10
CA SER A 342 20.74 -13.66 10.94
C SER A 342 20.40 -13.32 12.38
N ASP A 343 19.39 -13.99 12.93
CA ASP A 343 19.09 -13.92 14.37
C ASP A 343 18.79 -15.32 14.92
N THR A 344 19.16 -15.55 16.17
CA THR A 344 18.84 -16.78 16.91
C THR A 344 17.62 -16.60 17.83
N GLY A 345 17.18 -15.35 18.04
CA GLY A 345 15.96 -15.00 18.77
C GLY A 345 14.84 -14.51 17.85
N GLU A 346 13.90 -15.40 17.50
CA GLU A 346 12.78 -15.05 16.61
C GLU A 346 11.71 -14.20 17.32
N CYS A 347 11.44 -12.99 16.82
CA CYS A 347 10.33 -12.05 17.11
C CYS A 347 10.08 -11.65 18.58
N HIS A 348 10.50 -12.41 19.58
CA HIS A 348 10.15 -12.26 21.00
C HIS A 348 11.32 -12.52 21.95
N HIS A 349 12.49 -12.93 21.43
CA HIS A 349 13.66 -13.23 22.24
C HIS A 349 14.80 -12.30 21.84
N THR A 350 15.27 -11.49 22.80
CA THR A 350 16.45 -10.61 22.64
C THR A 350 17.76 -11.33 23.00
N ARG A 351 17.66 -12.61 23.40
CA ARG A 351 18.78 -13.42 23.86
C ARG A 351 19.55 -13.89 22.62
N ASN A 352 20.65 -13.20 22.30
CA ASN A 352 21.59 -13.46 21.19
C ASN A 352 21.27 -12.80 19.82
N THR A 353 20.72 -11.59 19.83
CA THR A 353 20.57 -10.78 18.61
C THR A 353 21.93 -10.43 18.01
N ARG A 354 22.20 -10.84 16.77
CA ARG A 354 23.46 -10.56 16.05
C ARG A 354 23.34 -9.24 15.29
N LYS A 355 23.74 -8.13 15.91
CA LYS A 355 23.60 -6.78 15.32
C LYS A 355 24.45 -6.50 14.07
N HIS A 356 25.42 -7.36 13.77
CA HIS A 356 26.35 -7.19 12.64
C HIS A 356 25.97 -8.02 11.42
N SER A 357 24.90 -8.83 11.47
CA SER A 357 24.49 -9.64 10.33
C SER A 357 23.55 -8.86 9.40
N GLY A 358 23.59 -9.14 8.11
CA GLY A 358 22.74 -8.50 7.11
C GLY A 358 23.17 -8.87 5.71
N ARG A 359 22.22 -9.29 4.87
CA ARG A 359 22.48 -9.65 3.47
C ARG A 359 21.32 -9.18 2.58
N ILE A 360 21.64 -8.89 1.33
CA ILE A 360 20.66 -8.69 0.26
C ILE A 360 21.06 -9.62 -0.88
N TYR A 361 20.11 -10.44 -1.31
CA TYR A 361 20.25 -11.34 -2.44
C TYR A 361 19.49 -10.79 -3.65
N LYS A 362 20.02 -11.01 -4.86
CA LYS A 362 19.32 -10.76 -6.12
C LYS A 362 18.98 -12.07 -6.79
N ILE A 363 17.69 -12.29 -7.06
CA ILE A 363 17.13 -13.51 -7.65
C ILE A 363 16.68 -13.18 -9.08
N THR A 364 17.26 -13.87 -10.05
CA THR A 364 17.03 -13.62 -11.48
C THR A 364 16.74 -14.91 -12.22
N TYR A 365 16.05 -14.83 -13.35
CA TYR A 365 15.92 -15.95 -14.29
C TYR A 365 16.91 -15.76 -15.45
N GLY A 366 17.74 -16.77 -15.70
CA GLY A 366 18.84 -16.66 -16.65
C GLY A 366 19.80 -15.53 -16.27
N LYS A 367 20.28 -14.79 -17.28
CA LYS A 367 21.11 -13.60 -17.10
C LYS A 367 20.35 -12.38 -17.64
N PRO A 368 19.77 -11.54 -16.77
CA PRO A 368 19.05 -10.35 -17.23
C PRO A 368 20.04 -9.36 -17.86
N LYS A 369 19.50 -8.45 -18.68
CA LYS A 369 20.26 -7.32 -19.21
C LYS A 369 20.34 -6.24 -18.14
N PRO A 370 21.54 -5.82 -17.69
CA PRO A 370 21.68 -4.70 -16.76
C PRO A 370 21.08 -3.42 -17.32
N TRP A 371 20.64 -2.53 -16.42
CA TRP A 371 20.12 -1.23 -16.77
C TRP A 371 20.87 -0.14 -15.99
N ASN A 372 21.52 0.77 -16.72
CA ASN A 372 22.38 1.82 -16.18
C ASN A 372 21.86 3.22 -16.61
N GLY A 373 20.58 3.48 -16.39
CA GLY A 373 19.93 4.73 -16.77
C GLY A 373 19.54 5.61 -15.58
N ASP A 374 18.79 6.67 -15.87
CA ASP A 374 18.20 7.55 -14.86
C ASP A 374 16.84 8.04 -15.36
N ILE A 375 15.75 7.60 -14.72
CA ILE A 375 14.38 7.97 -15.11
C ILE A 375 14.16 9.49 -14.99
N ASN A 376 14.82 10.17 -14.05
CA ASN A 376 14.66 11.61 -13.87
C ASN A 376 15.16 12.43 -15.07
N LYS A 377 16.03 11.87 -15.91
CA LYS A 377 16.61 12.54 -17.08
C LYS A 377 15.74 12.44 -18.33
N LEU A 378 14.73 11.58 -18.35
CA LEU A 378 13.83 11.41 -19.49
C LEU A 378 12.89 12.61 -19.64
N ASP A 379 12.53 13.00 -20.85
CA ASP A 379 11.55 14.07 -21.03
C ASP A 379 10.11 13.61 -20.65
N ASN A 380 9.17 14.55 -20.60
CA ASN A 380 7.79 14.26 -20.21
C ASN A 380 7.09 13.27 -21.14
N VAL A 381 7.40 13.28 -22.43
CA VAL A 381 6.81 12.39 -23.44
C VAL A 381 7.38 10.98 -23.32
N GLU A 382 8.68 10.85 -23.06
CA GLU A 382 9.35 9.59 -22.76
C GLU A 382 8.79 8.94 -21.49
N LEU A 383 8.60 9.70 -20.41
CA LEU A 383 7.96 9.21 -19.18
C LEU A 383 6.52 8.74 -19.43
N ALA A 384 5.76 9.45 -20.27
CA ALA A 384 4.40 9.04 -20.65
C ALA A 384 4.38 7.77 -21.51
N LYS A 385 5.40 7.54 -22.36
CA LYS A 385 5.56 6.27 -23.11
C LYS A 385 5.88 5.09 -22.19
N LEU A 386 6.63 5.32 -21.10
CA LEU A 386 6.95 4.27 -20.12
C LEU A 386 5.71 3.69 -19.41
N GLN A 387 4.55 4.36 -19.45
CA GLN A 387 3.29 3.79 -18.93
C GLN A 387 2.87 2.51 -19.67
N LEU A 388 3.44 2.23 -20.84
CA LEU A 388 3.23 1.00 -21.60
C LEU A 388 4.31 -0.07 -21.39
N HIS A 389 5.34 0.20 -20.58
CA HIS A 389 6.45 -0.73 -20.32
C HIS A 389 5.97 -2.01 -19.61
N ASP A 390 6.59 -3.17 -19.89
CA ASP A 390 6.14 -4.44 -19.32
C ASP A 390 6.62 -4.66 -17.88
N ASN A 391 7.86 -4.24 -17.55
CA ASN A 391 8.31 -4.09 -16.16
C ASN A 391 7.69 -2.84 -15.51
N ASP A 392 6.90 -3.07 -14.45
CA ASP A 392 6.16 -2.02 -13.75
C ASP A 392 7.07 -1.10 -12.92
N TRP A 393 8.34 -1.45 -12.69
CA TRP A 393 9.32 -0.56 -12.08
C TRP A 393 9.43 0.75 -12.88
N PHE A 394 9.58 0.67 -14.21
CA PHE A 394 9.63 1.86 -15.08
C PHE A 394 8.33 2.66 -15.03
N VAL A 395 7.18 1.98 -14.99
CA VAL A 395 5.85 2.59 -14.98
C VAL A 395 5.66 3.42 -13.70
N ARG A 396 5.93 2.81 -12.54
CA ARG A 396 5.77 3.42 -11.22
C ARG A 396 6.68 4.63 -11.05
N HIS A 397 7.94 4.48 -11.41
CA HIS A 397 8.93 5.56 -11.35
C HIS A 397 8.57 6.69 -12.31
N ALA A 398 8.24 6.39 -13.56
CA ALA A 398 7.88 7.43 -14.53
C ALA A 398 6.64 8.22 -14.12
N ARG A 399 5.64 7.54 -13.53
CA ARG A 399 4.43 8.21 -13.00
C ARG A 399 4.77 9.12 -11.82
N ARG A 400 5.62 8.67 -10.89
CA ARG A 400 6.08 9.52 -9.77
C ARG A 400 6.83 10.75 -10.29
N VAL A 401 7.78 10.59 -11.20
CA VAL A 401 8.55 11.72 -11.76
C VAL A 401 7.64 12.70 -12.50
N LEU A 402 6.62 12.22 -13.24
CA LEU A 402 5.60 13.08 -13.84
C LEU A 402 4.82 13.90 -12.80
N GLN A 403 4.47 13.29 -11.66
CA GLN A 403 3.82 13.97 -10.54
C GLN A 403 4.74 15.03 -9.90
N GLU A 404 6.03 14.74 -9.74
CA GLU A 404 7.02 15.70 -9.23
C GLU A 404 7.16 16.92 -10.14
N ARG A 405 7.17 16.72 -11.47
CA ARG A 405 7.23 17.80 -12.46
C ARG A 405 5.97 18.66 -12.49
N LEU A 406 4.81 18.10 -12.12
CA LEU A 406 3.61 18.90 -11.90
C LEU A 406 3.81 19.88 -10.73
N ILE A 407 4.49 19.47 -9.65
CA ILE A 407 4.78 20.35 -8.51
C ILE A 407 5.67 21.52 -8.94
N ASP A 408 6.69 21.27 -9.76
CA ASP A 408 7.53 22.33 -10.30
C ASP A 408 6.75 23.28 -11.21
N THR A 409 5.67 22.80 -11.83
CA THR A 409 4.73 23.64 -12.58
C THR A 409 3.92 24.53 -11.65
N HIS A 410 3.40 23.97 -10.55
CA HIS A 410 2.72 24.73 -9.48
C HIS A 410 3.60 25.86 -8.91
N LYS A 411 4.89 25.60 -8.67
CA LYS A 411 5.85 26.61 -8.15
C LYS A 411 6.01 27.84 -9.06
N THR A 412 5.70 27.71 -10.35
CA THR A 412 5.80 28.80 -11.34
C THR A 412 4.46 29.47 -11.64
N TRP A 413 3.40 29.07 -10.96
CA TRP A 413 2.06 29.62 -11.13
C TRP A 413 1.67 30.47 -9.92
N SER A 414 0.84 31.49 -10.14
CA SER A 414 0.26 32.30 -9.07
C SER A 414 -1.17 32.72 -9.46
N PRO A 415 -2.12 32.70 -8.51
CA PRO A 415 -3.44 33.27 -8.73
C PRO A 415 -3.35 34.74 -9.17
N PHE A 416 -4.21 35.14 -10.08
CA PHE A 416 -4.23 36.52 -10.63
C PHE A 416 -5.61 37.18 -10.49
N SER A 417 -6.64 36.41 -10.12
CA SER A 417 -8.01 36.88 -9.92
C SER A 417 -8.49 36.59 -8.48
N PRO A 418 -9.42 37.36 -7.90
CA PRO A 418 -10.14 36.93 -6.71
C PRO A 418 -11.14 35.79 -7.00
N ASP A 419 -11.52 35.56 -8.26
CA ASP A 419 -12.43 34.48 -8.65
C ASP A 419 -11.69 33.12 -8.71
N PRO A 420 -12.09 32.13 -7.89
CA PRO A 420 -11.53 30.79 -7.93
C PRO A 420 -11.67 30.09 -9.29
N GLU A 421 -12.76 30.32 -10.02
CA GLU A 421 -13.01 29.68 -11.32
C GLU A 421 -12.10 30.23 -12.42
N GLU A 422 -11.87 31.55 -12.42
CA GLU A 422 -10.91 32.17 -13.33
C GLU A 422 -9.47 31.68 -13.08
N ASN A 423 -9.09 31.58 -11.80
CA ASN A 423 -7.80 31.02 -11.42
C ASN A 423 -7.67 29.55 -11.81
N HIS A 424 -8.71 28.74 -11.57
CA HIS A 424 -8.75 27.35 -11.99
C HIS A 424 -8.54 27.24 -13.50
N ALA A 425 -9.34 27.95 -14.30
CA ALA A 425 -9.22 27.95 -15.76
C ALA A 425 -7.83 28.41 -16.26
N ALA A 426 -7.20 29.39 -15.61
CA ALA A 426 -5.85 29.82 -15.96
C ALA A 426 -4.78 28.79 -15.57
N TRP A 427 -4.91 28.18 -14.40
CA TRP A 427 -4.07 27.06 -14.00
C TRP A 427 -4.16 25.93 -15.03
N ARG A 428 -5.37 25.57 -15.48
CA ARG A 428 -5.57 24.56 -16.53
C ARG A 428 -4.77 24.89 -17.78
N ARG A 429 -4.84 26.13 -18.29
CA ARG A 429 -4.07 26.56 -19.47
C ARG A 429 -2.55 26.50 -19.24
N HIS A 430 -2.06 26.99 -18.09
CA HIS A 430 -0.65 27.00 -17.74
C HIS A 430 -0.07 25.57 -17.67
N ARG A 431 -0.76 24.69 -16.95
CA ARG A 431 -0.40 23.28 -16.84
C ARG A 431 -0.47 22.57 -18.19
N SER A 432 -1.55 22.77 -18.95
CA SER A 432 -1.71 22.12 -20.26
C SER A 432 -0.63 22.53 -21.26
N HIS A 433 -0.09 23.75 -21.19
CA HIS A 433 1.05 24.13 -22.03
C HIS A 433 2.29 23.24 -21.79
N ARG A 434 2.60 22.93 -20.52
CA ARG A 434 3.74 22.07 -20.17
C ARG A 434 3.53 20.59 -20.45
N PHE A 435 2.29 20.14 -20.51
CA PHE A 435 1.90 18.75 -20.74
C PHE A 435 1.16 18.55 -22.09
N HIS A 436 1.33 19.48 -23.03
CA HIS A 436 0.53 19.54 -24.27
C HIS A 436 0.68 18.30 -25.16
N GLU A 437 1.84 17.63 -25.13
CA GLU A 437 2.06 16.35 -25.83
C GLU A 437 1.72 15.12 -24.97
N VAL A 438 1.89 15.22 -23.65
CA VAL A 438 1.64 14.13 -22.71
C VAL A 438 0.16 13.79 -22.62
N ASP A 439 -0.69 14.81 -22.49
CA ASP A 439 -2.12 14.63 -22.31
C ASP A 439 -2.79 13.88 -23.47
N PRO A 440 -2.61 14.29 -24.74
CA PRO A 440 -3.18 13.55 -25.87
C PRO A 440 -2.64 12.12 -25.94
N LEU A 441 -1.36 11.91 -25.65
CA LEU A 441 -0.74 10.60 -25.66
C LEU A 441 -1.39 9.66 -24.62
N LEU A 442 -1.48 10.10 -23.36
CA LEU A 442 -2.08 9.30 -22.29
C LEU A 442 -3.60 9.11 -22.50
N LYS A 443 -4.32 10.13 -22.97
CA LYS A 443 -5.75 10.00 -23.32
C LYS A 443 -5.97 8.97 -24.42
N LYS A 444 -5.11 8.96 -25.44
CA LYS A 444 -5.11 7.93 -26.49
C LYS A 444 -4.84 6.54 -25.92
N GLN A 445 -3.84 6.39 -25.05
CA GLN A 445 -3.54 5.12 -24.39
C GLN A 445 -4.73 4.61 -23.55
N LEU A 446 -5.38 5.48 -22.79
CA LEU A 446 -6.58 5.17 -22.00
C LEU A 446 -7.76 4.72 -22.87
N ALA A 447 -8.01 5.41 -23.99
CA ALA A 447 -9.13 5.12 -24.88
C ALA A 447 -8.92 3.86 -25.74
N GLU A 448 -7.73 3.69 -26.32
CA GLU A 448 -7.50 2.77 -27.43
C GLU A 448 -6.75 1.49 -27.05
N ASN A 449 -5.98 1.47 -25.95
CA ASN A 449 -5.15 0.31 -25.62
C ASN A 449 -6.03 -0.94 -25.34
N LYS A 450 -5.59 -2.10 -25.83
CA LYS A 450 -6.29 -3.38 -25.64
C LYS A 450 -6.11 -3.94 -24.23
N SER A 451 -4.96 -3.67 -23.60
CA SER A 451 -4.64 -4.12 -22.24
C SER A 451 -5.25 -3.17 -21.21
N VAL A 452 -6.19 -3.67 -20.42
CA VAL A 452 -6.82 -2.92 -19.33
C VAL A 452 -5.79 -2.38 -18.32
N PRO A 453 -4.80 -3.17 -17.84
CA PRO A 453 -3.71 -2.63 -17.03
C PRO A 453 -3.00 -1.42 -17.65
N LYS A 454 -2.66 -1.48 -18.95
CA LYS A 454 -2.00 -0.36 -19.64
C LYS A 454 -2.91 0.87 -19.76
N ARG A 455 -4.23 0.69 -19.90
CA ARG A 455 -5.21 1.79 -19.82
C ARG A 455 -5.24 2.42 -18.43
N LEU A 456 -5.23 1.60 -17.36
CA LEU A 456 -5.22 2.08 -15.98
C LEU A 456 -3.96 2.88 -15.65
N ARG A 457 -2.79 2.44 -16.13
CA ARG A 457 -1.53 3.19 -16.01
C ARG A 457 -1.62 4.59 -16.62
N ALA A 458 -2.23 4.70 -17.81
CA ALA A 458 -2.50 5.99 -18.43
C ALA A 458 -3.49 6.84 -17.63
N LEU A 459 -4.57 6.25 -17.09
CA LEU A 459 -5.52 6.96 -16.22
C LEU A 459 -4.83 7.51 -14.96
N TRP A 460 -4.01 6.70 -14.30
CA TRP A 460 -3.27 7.11 -13.11
C TRP A 460 -2.27 8.21 -13.42
N ALA A 461 -1.54 8.11 -14.53
CA ALA A 461 -0.62 9.15 -14.98
C ALA A 461 -1.35 10.47 -15.32
N LEU A 462 -2.51 10.39 -15.98
CA LEU A 462 -3.38 11.56 -16.19
C LEU A 462 -3.83 12.17 -14.85
N TYR A 463 -4.22 11.35 -13.87
CA TYR A 463 -4.67 11.85 -12.58
C TYR A 463 -3.56 12.57 -11.81
N VAL A 464 -2.40 11.95 -11.63
CA VAL A 464 -1.31 12.56 -10.84
C VAL A 464 -0.67 13.77 -11.51
N THR A 465 -0.87 13.92 -12.83
CA THR A 465 -0.45 15.12 -13.58
C THR A 465 -1.58 16.13 -13.74
N GLU A 466 -2.75 15.93 -13.13
CA GLU A 466 -3.96 16.76 -13.33
C GLU A 466 -4.40 16.88 -14.81
N GLY A 467 -4.10 15.90 -15.66
CA GLY A 467 -4.56 15.82 -17.06
C GLY A 467 -6.00 15.35 -17.24
N ILE A 468 -6.65 14.92 -16.17
CA ILE A 468 -8.07 14.54 -16.11
C ILE A 468 -8.72 15.14 -14.85
N GLU A 469 -9.91 15.70 -15.01
CA GLU A 469 -10.69 16.35 -13.94
C GLU A 469 -11.91 15.51 -13.55
N ALA A 470 -12.68 15.97 -12.57
CA ALA A 470 -13.85 15.27 -12.04
C ALA A 470 -14.84 14.88 -13.15
N GLU A 471 -15.14 15.75 -14.09
CA GLU A 471 -16.03 15.50 -15.23
C GLU A 471 -15.49 14.38 -16.12
N GLY A 472 -14.18 14.41 -16.41
CA GLY A 472 -13.52 13.35 -17.19
C GLY A 472 -13.55 12.00 -16.48
N LEU A 473 -13.38 11.98 -15.15
CA LEU A 473 -13.52 10.77 -14.34
C LEU A 473 -14.96 10.27 -14.34
N MET A 474 -15.95 11.15 -14.24
CA MET A 474 -17.37 10.76 -14.30
C MET A 474 -17.78 10.20 -15.66
N GLU A 475 -17.20 10.68 -16.77
CA GLU A 475 -17.41 10.08 -18.09
C GLU A 475 -16.90 8.63 -18.17
N LEU A 476 -15.82 8.31 -17.45
CA LEU A 476 -15.31 6.94 -17.36
C LEU A 476 -16.24 5.99 -16.62
N PHE A 477 -17.32 6.45 -15.96
CA PHE A 477 -18.37 5.56 -15.42
C PHE A 477 -19.11 4.78 -16.51
N LYS A 478 -18.97 5.18 -17.77
CA LYS A 478 -19.51 4.48 -18.94
C LYS A 478 -18.50 3.55 -19.60
N ASP A 479 -17.28 3.44 -19.08
CA ASP A 479 -16.23 2.63 -19.68
C ASP A 479 -16.65 1.15 -19.77
N ARG A 480 -16.18 0.45 -20.81
CA ARG A 480 -16.44 -0.98 -21.00
C ARG A 480 -15.89 -1.85 -19.87
N ASP A 481 -14.79 -1.44 -19.25
CA ASP A 481 -14.09 -2.26 -18.26
C ASP A 481 -14.39 -1.85 -16.81
N GLU A 482 -14.73 -2.82 -15.97
CA GLU A 482 -15.07 -2.59 -14.57
C GLU A 482 -13.93 -1.97 -13.76
N HIS A 483 -12.66 -2.27 -14.07
CA HIS A 483 -11.53 -1.73 -13.33
C HIS A 483 -11.33 -0.24 -13.62
N VAL A 484 -11.58 0.20 -14.86
CA VAL A 484 -11.52 1.61 -15.23
C VAL A 484 -12.63 2.38 -14.49
N ARG A 485 -13.86 1.84 -14.48
CA ARG A 485 -14.98 2.43 -13.73
C ARG A 485 -14.70 2.50 -12.22
N ALA A 486 -14.18 1.42 -11.64
CA ALA A 486 -13.80 1.34 -10.23
C ALA A 486 -12.74 2.40 -9.88
N TRP A 487 -11.67 2.50 -10.67
CA TRP A 487 -10.63 3.50 -10.44
C TRP A 487 -11.12 4.93 -10.65
N ALA A 488 -12.00 5.18 -11.62
CA ALA A 488 -12.62 6.50 -11.78
C ALA A 488 -13.36 6.94 -10.50
N ILE A 489 -14.08 6.03 -9.83
CA ILE A 489 -14.71 6.30 -8.53
C ILE A 489 -13.64 6.62 -7.47
N GLN A 490 -12.60 5.79 -7.34
CA GLN A 490 -11.53 5.99 -6.34
C GLN A 490 -10.87 7.37 -6.47
N LEU A 491 -10.49 7.73 -7.70
CA LEU A 491 -9.79 8.98 -8.00
C LEU A 491 -10.69 10.20 -7.79
N LEU A 492 -11.97 10.10 -8.19
CA LEU A 492 -12.95 11.16 -7.92
C LEU A 492 -13.10 11.42 -6.41
N MET A 493 -13.03 10.37 -5.59
CA MET A 493 -13.15 10.49 -4.13
C MET A 493 -11.85 10.94 -3.44
N ASN A 494 -10.71 10.95 -4.12
CA ASN A 494 -9.43 11.43 -3.58
C ASN A 494 -9.30 12.96 -3.64
N ASP A 495 -10.02 13.62 -4.55
CA ASP A 495 -9.91 15.06 -4.87
C ASP A 495 -11.04 15.89 -4.24
N ILE A 496 -11.29 15.63 -2.95
CA ILE A 496 -12.55 15.89 -2.24
C ILE A 496 -13.13 17.30 -2.48
N ARG A 497 -14.08 17.40 -3.42
CA ARG A 497 -15.28 18.27 -3.40
C ARG A 497 -16.43 17.57 -4.13
N LEU A 498 -16.93 16.47 -3.56
CA LEU A 498 -18.08 15.79 -4.15
C LEU A 498 -19.32 16.69 -4.04
N THR A 499 -19.82 17.15 -5.18
CA THR A 499 -21.08 17.92 -5.28
C THR A 499 -22.29 16.98 -5.12
N GLU A 500 -23.48 17.55 -4.88
CA GLU A 500 -24.72 16.75 -4.93
C GLU A 500 -24.90 16.06 -6.29
N HIS A 501 -24.43 16.70 -7.37
CA HIS A 501 -24.36 16.10 -8.70
C HIS A 501 -23.46 14.85 -8.71
N GLY A 502 -22.26 14.92 -8.12
CA GLY A 502 -21.37 13.76 -8.00
C GLY A 502 -22.03 12.60 -7.24
N VAL A 503 -22.74 12.87 -6.13
CA VAL A 503 -23.48 11.84 -5.39
C VAL A 503 -24.58 11.21 -6.26
N LYS A 504 -25.30 12.02 -7.04
CA LYS A 504 -26.32 11.54 -7.98
C LYS A 504 -25.72 10.63 -9.04
N MET A 505 -24.57 10.98 -9.61
CA MET A 505 -23.86 10.15 -10.60
C MET A 505 -23.41 8.81 -10.02
N LEU A 506 -22.85 8.80 -8.79
CA LEU A 506 -22.50 7.56 -8.08
C LEU A 506 -23.74 6.70 -7.82
N THR A 507 -24.87 7.32 -7.46
CA THR A 507 -26.14 6.62 -7.22
C THR A 507 -26.66 5.97 -8.50
N GLN A 508 -26.67 6.70 -9.63
CA GLN A 508 -27.08 6.15 -10.92
C GLN A 508 -26.18 4.99 -11.37
N LEU A 509 -24.86 5.10 -11.12
CA LEU A 509 -23.93 4.01 -11.41
C LEU A 509 -24.24 2.78 -10.54
N ALA A 510 -24.54 2.96 -9.26
CA ALA A 510 -24.96 1.87 -8.37
C ALA A 510 -26.22 1.17 -8.88
N GLU A 511 -27.17 1.90 -9.45
CA GLU A 511 -28.44 1.33 -9.98
C GLU A 511 -28.22 0.47 -11.23
N THR A 512 -27.23 0.81 -12.05
CA THR A 512 -27.09 0.29 -13.42
C THR A 512 -25.92 -0.67 -13.61
N ASP A 513 -24.86 -0.56 -12.80
CA ASP A 513 -23.67 -1.40 -12.93
C ASP A 513 -23.85 -2.77 -12.29
N LYS A 514 -23.54 -3.81 -13.06
CA LYS A 514 -23.66 -5.21 -12.62
C LYS A 514 -22.42 -5.73 -11.90
N SER A 515 -21.29 -5.02 -11.98
CA SER A 515 -20.01 -5.47 -11.41
C SER A 515 -20.00 -5.39 -9.87
N PRO A 516 -19.69 -6.50 -9.16
CA PRO A 516 -19.47 -6.46 -7.72
C PRO A 516 -18.20 -5.66 -7.36
N LEU A 517 -17.22 -5.56 -8.26
CA LEU A 517 -16.04 -4.71 -8.04
C LEU A 517 -16.43 -3.23 -8.06
N VAL A 518 -17.22 -2.79 -9.03
CA VAL A 518 -17.68 -1.39 -9.08
C VAL A 518 -18.51 -1.06 -7.83
N ARG A 519 -19.40 -1.97 -7.40
CA ARG A 519 -20.14 -1.81 -6.14
C ARG A 519 -19.25 -1.73 -4.90
N LEU A 520 -18.09 -2.40 -4.88
CA LEU A 520 -17.12 -2.29 -3.79
C LEU A 520 -16.52 -0.90 -3.69
N TYR A 521 -16.19 -0.31 -4.84
CA TYR A 521 -15.66 1.05 -4.90
C TYR A 521 -16.74 2.09 -4.58
N LEU A 522 -18.00 1.85 -4.99
CA LEU A 522 -19.14 2.67 -4.57
C LEU A 522 -19.41 2.59 -3.07
N ALA A 523 -19.29 1.41 -2.45
CA ALA A 523 -19.40 1.23 -1.00
C ALA A 523 -18.29 1.98 -0.25
N SER A 524 -17.06 1.93 -0.77
CA SER A 524 -15.92 2.69 -0.24
C SER A 524 -16.13 4.21 -0.40
N ALA A 525 -16.61 4.64 -1.56
CA ALA A 525 -16.96 6.04 -1.84
C ALA A 525 -18.07 6.54 -0.91
N ALA A 526 -19.10 5.72 -0.63
CA ALA A 526 -20.19 6.07 0.29
C ALA A 526 -19.67 6.42 1.69
N GLN A 527 -18.57 5.81 2.16
CA GLN A 527 -17.94 6.15 3.44
C GLN A 527 -17.26 7.53 3.43
N ARG A 528 -16.98 8.10 2.26
CA ARG A 528 -16.35 9.41 2.06
C ARG A 528 -17.37 10.51 1.72
N VAL A 529 -18.57 10.15 1.27
CA VAL A 529 -19.71 11.09 1.11
C VAL A 529 -20.09 11.68 2.48
N PRO A 530 -20.46 12.97 2.61
CA PRO A 530 -20.97 13.51 3.86
C PRO A 530 -22.20 12.73 4.36
N VAL A 531 -22.28 12.39 5.66
CA VAL A 531 -23.32 11.51 6.24
C VAL A 531 -24.74 11.92 5.81
N LYS A 532 -25.03 13.22 5.79
CA LYS A 532 -26.33 13.78 5.38
C LYS A 532 -26.74 13.50 3.92
N LEU A 533 -25.78 13.20 3.04
CA LEU A 533 -26.01 12.95 1.60
C LEU A 533 -25.91 11.45 1.23
N ARG A 534 -25.59 10.56 2.18
CA ARG A 534 -25.33 9.13 1.88
C ARG A 534 -26.56 8.31 1.56
N ALA A 535 -27.72 8.68 2.09
CA ALA A 535 -28.90 7.82 2.10
C ALA A 535 -29.38 7.37 0.70
N PRO A 536 -29.41 8.21 -0.34
CA PRO A 536 -29.81 7.79 -1.69
C PRO A 536 -28.92 6.66 -2.25
N LEU A 537 -27.60 6.84 -2.20
CA LEU A 537 -26.63 5.84 -2.65
C LEU A 537 -26.75 4.53 -1.85
N LEU A 538 -26.85 4.63 -0.52
CA LEU A 538 -26.98 3.45 0.34
C LEU A 538 -28.27 2.66 0.08
N LYS A 539 -29.38 3.35 -0.19
CA LYS A 539 -30.66 2.69 -0.49
C LYS A 539 -30.54 1.77 -1.70
N VAL A 540 -29.79 2.19 -2.73
CA VAL A 540 -29.51 1.39 -3.93
C VAL A 540 -28.56 0.24 -3.58
N LEU A 541 -27.41 0.52 -2.97
CA LEU A 541 -26.42 -0.51 -2.61
C LEU A 541 -27.03 -1.63 -1.74
N LEU A 542 -27.83 -1.28 -0.74
CA LEU A 542 -28.50 -2.23 0.14
C LEU A 542 -29.59 -3.05 -0.57
N ALA A 543 -30.06 -2.64 -1.76
CA ALA A 543 -31.06 -3.36 -2.54
C ALA A 543 -30.47 -4.45 -3.45
N HIS A 544 -29.14 -4.56 -3.56
CA HIS A 544 -28.44 -5.64 -4.27
C HIS A 544 -28.44 -6.93 -3.45
N GLY A 545 -29.52 -7.70 -3.57
CA GLY A 545 -29.69 -8.98 -2.86
C GLY A 545 -28.74 -10.08 -3.35
N GLU A 546 -28.17 -9.93 -4.54
CA GLU A 546 -27.16 -10.83 -5.10
C GLU A 546 -25.84 -10.83 -4.31
N ASP A 547 -25.57 -9.78 -3.53
CA ASP A 547 -24.32 -9.60 -2.80
C ASP A 547 -24.29 -10.33 -1.44
N VAL A 548 -25.34 -11.05 -1.06
CA VAL A 548 -25.48 -11.72 0.25
C VAL A 548 -24.28 -12.62 0.59
N ASN A 549 -23.71 -13.29 -0.40
CA ASN A 549 -22.59 -14.21 -0.24
C ASN A 549 -21.24 -13.63 -0.69
N ASP A 550 -21.19 -12.36 -1.10
CA ASP A 550 -19.94 -11.70 -1.44
C ASP A 550 -19.06 -11.56 -0.18
N PRO A 551 -17.73 -11.81 -0.27
CA PRO A 551 -16.85 -11.78 0.89
C PRO A 551 -16.69 -10.40 1.54
N ASN A 552 -16.95 -9.31 0.80
CA ASN A 552 -16.67 -7.94 1.25
C ASN A 552 -17.93 -7.07 1.31
N LEU A 553 -18.78 -7.12 0.27
CA LEU A 553 -19.86 -6.14 0.06
C LEU A 553 -20.85 -6.02 1.23
N PRO A 554 -21.35 -7.11 1.86
CA PRO A 554 -22.23 -6.97 3.02
C PRO A 554 -21.60 -6.15 4.15
N LEU A 555 -20.30 -6.33 4.40
CA LEU A 555 -19.60 -5.60 5.45
C LEU A 555 -19.28 -4.17 5.02
N MET A 556 -18.87 -3.95 3.77
CA MET A 556 -18.60 -2.61 3.26
C MET A 556 -19.86 -1.74 3.21
N TYR A 557 -21.01 -2.30 2.82
CA TYR A 557 -22.31 -1.63 2.90
C TYR A 557 -22.66 -1.28 4.34
N TRP A 558 -22.41 -2.19 5.28
CA TRP A 558 -22.61 -1.92 6.70
C TRP A 558 -21.74 -0.77 7.20
N TYR A 559 -20.44 -0.76 6.89
CA TYR A 559 -19.52 0.29 7.33
C TYR A 559 -19.93 1.68 6.82
N ALA A 560 -20.46 1.76 5.60
CA ALA A 560 -21.02 3.01 5.07
C ALA A 560 -22.37 3.41 5.70
N THR A 561 -23.17 2.42 6.11
CA THR A 561 -24.53 2.59 6.65
C THR A 561 -24.52 2.99 8.13
N GLU A 562 -23.61 2.44 8.93
CA GLU A 562 -23.60 2.62 10.39
C GLU A 562 -23.65 4.10 10.82
N PRO A 563 -22.86 5.03 10.26
CA PRO A 563 -22.90 6.44 10.67
C PRO A 563 -24.23 7.12 10.36
N VAL A 564 -24.94 6.68 9.31
CA VAL A 564 -26.25 7.21 8.94
C VAL A 564 -27.30 6.76 9.95
N VAL A 565 -27.30 5.48 10.33
CA VAL A 565 -28.20 4.93 11.35
C VAL A 565 -27.96 5.57 12.71
N ALA A 566 -26.69 5.83 13.05
CA ALA A 566 -26.30 6.53 14.28
C ALA A 566 -26.83 7.97 14.35
N ALA A 567 -26.74 8.70 13.23
CA ALA A 567 -27.12 10.11 13.15
C ALA A 567 -28.65 10.28 13.10
N ASP A 568 -29.34 9.51 12.25
CA ASP A 568 -30.78 9.62 12.04
C ASP A 568 -31.49 8.25 12.03
N PRO A 569 -32.15 7.87 13.15
CA PRO A 569 -32.92 6.64 13.25
C PRO A 569 -34.05 6.52 12.21
N LYS A 570 -34.65 7.64 11.76
CA LYS A 570 -35.72 7.61 10.75
C LYS A 570 -35.18 7.16 9.40
N THR A 571 -34.07 7.75 8.96
CA THR A 571 -33.34 7.27 7.78
C THR A 571 -32.88 5.82 7.97
N GLY A 572 -32.47 5.42 9.19
CA GLY A 572 -32.17 4.02 9.53
C GLY A 572 -33.31 3.05 9.22
N VAL A 573 -34.56 3.38 9.56
CA VAL A 573 -35.75 2.59 9.21
C VAL A 573 -35.92 2.47 7.68
N GLN A 574 -35.69 3.55 6.94
CA GLN A 574 -35.81 3.54 5.47
C GLN A 574 -34.75 2.66 4.81
N LEU A 575 -33.50 2.73 5.29
CA LEU A 575 -32.41 1.87 4.82
C LEU A 575 -32.68 0.40 5.18
N LEU A 576 -33.21 0.13 6.39
CA LEU A 576 -33.63 -1.21 6.77
C LEU A 576 -34.72 -1.76 5.84
N ALA A 577 -35.70 -0.94 5.44
CA ALA A 577 -36.76 -1.35 4.53
C ALA A 577 -36.23 -1.69 3.12
N ALA A 578 -35.24 -0.94 2.63
CA ALA A 578 -34.62 -1.19 1.33
C ALA A 578 -33.63 -2.38 1.34
N CYS A 579 -33.07 -2.69 2.50
CA CYS A 579 -31.98 -3.67 2.62
C CYS A 579 -32.44 -5.10 2.38
N LYS A 580 -31.86 -5.75 1.36
CA LYS A 580 -32.08 -7.18 1.03
C LYS A 580 -31.06 -8.13 1.67
N LEU A 581 -30.00 -7.62 2.29
CA LEU A 581 -28.95 -8.43 2.91
C LEU A 581 -29.28 -8.77 4.37
N PRO A 582 -29.58 -10.04 4.74
CA PRO A 582 -30.02 -10.39 6.10
C PRO A 582 -29.05 -9.95 7.20
N LYS A 583 -27.75 -10.11 6.96
CA LYS A 583 -26.69 -9.68 7.90
C LYS A 583 -26.73 -8.17 8.17
N VAL A 584 -26.85 -7.37 7.12
CA VAL A 584 -26.85 -5.90 7.25
C VAL A 584 -28.15 -5.42 7.91
N ARG A 585 -29.29 -6.06 7.60
CA ARG A 585 -30.56 -5.80 8.32
C ARG A 585 -30.41 -6.00 9.83
N GLN A 586 -29.79 -7.12 10.24
CA GLN A 586 -29.53 -7.40 11.66
C GLN A 586 -28.66 -6.32 12.29
N PHE A 587 -27.62 -5.85 11.58
CA PHE A 587 -26.73 -4.80 12.08
C PHE A 587 -27.41 -3.44 12.20
N ILE A 588 -28.25 -3.05 11.24
CA ILE A 588 -29.05 -1.83 11.32
C ILE A 588 -29.97 -1.88 12.55
N THR A 589 -30.75 -2.97 12.71
CA THR A 589 -31.63 -3.15 13.87
C THR A 589 -30.87 -3.10 15.18
N ARG A 590 -29.71 -3.78 15.26
CA ARG A 590 -28.83 -3.75 16.44
C ARG A 590 -28.37 -2.34 16.75
N ARG A 591 -27.94 -1.57 15.74
CA ARG A 591 -27.43 -0.21 15.94
C ARG A 591 -28.51 0.78 16.37
N MET A 592 -29.72 0.65 15.83
CA MET A 592 -30.87 1.44 16.27
C MET A 592 -31.22 1.15 17.75
N ALA A 593 -31.15 -0.11 18.18
CA ALA A 593 -31.44 -0.50 19.56
C ALA A 593 -30.40 0.01 20.58
N THR A 594 -29.15 0.25 20.16
CA THR A 594 -28.09 0.75 21.07
C THR A 594 -28.24 2.21 21.50
N GLY A 595 -29.17 2.98 20.93
CA GLY A 595 -29.42 4.38 21.29
C GLY A 595 -28.27 5.35 20.92
N ARG A 596 -28.52 6.67 21.04
CA ARG A 596 -27.52 7.73 20.78
C ARG A 596 -26.43 7.81 21.86
N ASN A 597 -26.75 7.50 23.11
CA ASN A 597 -25.89 7.76 24.28
C ASN A 597 -24.63 6.88 24.41
N ALA A 598 -24.41 5.92 23.51
CA ALA A 598 -23.22 5.07 23.52
C ALA A 598 -21.95 5.77 22.99
N SER A 599 -22.08 6.94 22.33
CA SER A 599 -20.96 7.76 21.85
C SER A 599 -20.43 8.76 22.87
N GLU A 600 -21.21 9.11 23.90
CA GLU A 600 -20.87 10.14 24.90
C GLU A 600 -20.24 9.58 26.18
N LYS A 601 -20.22 8.26 26.37
CA LYS A 601 -19.41 7.65 27.44
C LYS A 601 -18.03 7.30 26.91
N LYS A 602 -17.15 8.29 26.90
CA LYS A 602 -15.69 8.12 27.04
C LYS A 602 -15.15 9.20 27.96
#